data_AF-A0A2D6IZY0-F1
#
_entry.id   AF-A0A2D6IZY0-F1
#
_cell.length_a   1.000
_cell.length_b   1.000
_cell.length_c   1.000
_cell.angle_alpha   90.00
_cell.angle_beta   90.00
_cell.angle_gamma   90.00
#
_symmetry.space_group_name_H-M   'P 1'
#
loop_
_entity.id
_entity.type
_entity.pdbx_description
1 polymer ?
#
loop_
_entity_poly.entity_id
_entity_poly.type
_entity_poly.pdbx_seq_one_letter_code
_entity_poly.pdbx_strand_id
1 'polypeptide(L)'
;MRDRLPVLSYGLIAEIITQHPLWKRGIRWVSRGTEFITRNRVWQSIFRQGYPDTEENQSRVIFNSWFLHIHPVKVKKHSLNIKYTWGLGVITAFLFIVLVITGAWLMFFYVPSVEQAYTDIQSLATSVTFGTLMRTVHRWAAHLMVVTVFLHMCRVFYTGGYKTPREFNWMVGVMLWVLTLLLSFTGYLLPWDQLAYWAITVSTNIIGSFPVLGEWMRVILLGGHEVGPAALIRFYTMHIAILPGLMAILVGVHFWRIRKDGGLSSSLEANKIDYGGSTR
;
A
#
# COMPACT_ATOMS: atom_id res chain seq x y z
N MET A 1 55.20 30.05 -14.11
CA MET A 1 54.70 29.06 -15.09
C MET A 1 54.08 27.92 -14.32
N ARG A 2 52.76 27.68 -14.43
CA ARG A 2 52.07 26.56 -13.77
C ARG A 2 51.87 25.45 -14.80
N ASP A 3 52.51 24.31 -14.57
CA ASP A 3 52.32 23.10 -15.36
C ASP A 3 50.90 22.57 -15.19
N ARG A 4 50.20 22.37 -16.32
CA ARG A 4 48.90 21.70 -16.35
C ARG A 4 49.14 20.20 -16.56
N LEU A 5 48.78 19.38 -15.58
CA LEU A 5 48.72 17.92 -15.75
C LEU A 5 47.57 17.54 -16.69
N PRO A 6 47.72 16.51 -17.54
CA PRO A 6 46.67 16.06 -18.45
C PRO A 6 45.57 15.32 -17.68
N VAL A 7 44.35 15.85 -17.71
CA VAL A 7 43.15 15.20 -17.16
C VAL A 7 42.74 14.09 -18.13
N LEU A 8 42.99 12.83 -17.77
CA LEU A 8 42.48 11.68 -18.50
C LEU A 8 40.94 11.70 -18.44
N SER A 9 40.30 11.83 -19.61
CA SER A 9 38.84 11.72 -19.74
C SER A 9 38.37 10.38 -19.17
N TYR A 10 37.28 10.39 -18.38
CA TYR A 10 36.64 9.19 -17.82
C TYR A 10 36.38 8.09 -18.86
N GLY A 11 36.23 8.45 -20.14
CA GLY A 11 36.07 7.50 -21.25
C GLY A 11 37.30 6.61 -21.48
N LEU A 12 38.52 7.16 -21.38
CA LEU A 12 39.75 6.42 -21.64
C LEU A 12 40.02 5.37 -20.54
N ILE A 13 39.71 5.71 -19.29
CA ILE A 13 39.85 4.80 -18.14
C ILE A 13 38.83 3.65 -18.25
N ALA A 14 37.58 3.94 -18.66
CA ALA A 14 36.57 2.91 -18.88
C ALA A 14 36.95 1.94 -20.02
N GLU A 15 37.55 2.46 -21.10
CA GLU A 15 37.99 1.65 -22.23
C GLU A 15 39.19 0.74 -21.86
N ILE A 16 40.15 1.27 -21.08
CA ILE A 16 41.28 0.48 -20.56
C ILE A 16 40.80 -0.64 -19.62
N ILE A 17 39.86 -0.35 -18.72
CA ILE A 17 39.32 -1.32 -17.78
C ILE A 17 38.54 -2.42 -18.52
N THR A 18 37.72 -2.07 -19.51
CA THR A 18 36.92 -3.04 -20.27
C THR A 18 37.76 -3.95 -21.18
N GLN A 19 38.90 -3.46 -21.67
CA GLN A 19 39.84 -4.23 -22.47
C GLN A 19 40.73 -5.16 -21.63
N HIS A 20 40.82 -4.96 -20.31
CA HIS A 20 41.75 -5.68 -19.44
C HIS A 20 41.44 -7.19 -19.33
N PRO A 21 42.44 -8.09 -19.45
CA PRO A 21 42.24 -9.54 -19.48
C PRO A 21 41.53 -10.11 -18.25
N LEU A 22 41.82 -9.55 -17.06
CA LEU A 22 41.18 -9.96 -15.80
C LEU A 22 39.70 -9.57 -15.75
N TRP A 23 39.33 -8.41 -16.32
CA TRP A 23 37.95 -7.96 -16.42
C TRP A 23 37.14 -8.85 -17.37
N LYS A 24 37.71 -9.18 -18.54
CA LYS A 24 37.12 -10.15 -19.49
C LYS A 24 36.99 -11.56 -18.92
N ARG A 25 37.88 -11.95 -17.98
CA ARG A 25 37.75 -13.23 -17.23
C ARG A 25 36.63 -13.16 -16.20
N GLY A 26 36.51 -12.06 -15.46
CA GLY A 26 35.42 -11.82 -14.50
C GLY A 26 34.04 -11.87 -15.16
N ILE A 27 33.85 -11.15 -16.26
CA ILE A 27 32.59 -11.16 -17.03
C ILE A 27 32.25 -12.58 -17.51
N ARG A 28 33.21 -13.33 -18.05
CA ARG A 28 32.98 -14.72 -18.48
C ARG A 28 32.64 -15.66 -17.32
N TRP A 29 33.19 -15.41 -16.13
CA TRP A 29 32.87 -16.20 -14.94
C TRP A 29 31.44 -15.93 -14.47
N VAL A 30 31.04 -14.66 -14.43
CA VAL A 30 29.67 -14.24 -14.11
C VAL A 30 28.67 -14.74 -15.16
N SER A 31 29.00 -14.65 -16.45
CA SER A 31 28.12 -15.14 -17.53
C SER A 31 27.94 -16.65 -17.46
N ARG A 32 29.01 -17.42 -17.20
CA ARG A 32 28.89 -18.87 -16.99
C ARG A 32 28.07 -19.23 -15.75
N GLY A 33 28.24 -18.49 -14.65
CA GLY A 33 27.46 -18.70 -13.43
C GLY A 33 25.96 -18.44 -13.64
N THR A 34 25.63 -17.35 -14.34
CA THR A 34 24.25 -17.02 -14.70
C THR A 34 23.66 -18.01 -15.70
N GLU A 35 24.42 -18.45 -16.71
CA GLU A 35 24.01 -19.52 -17.64
C GLU A 35 23.78 -20.86 -16.92
N PHE A 36 24.62 -21.21 -15.94
CA PHE A 36 24.46 -22.43 -15.15
C PHE A 36 23.17 -22.43 -14.33
N ILE A 37 22.84 -21.30 -13.70
CA ILE A 37 21.60 -21.13 -12.93
C ILE A 37 20.38 -21.14 -13.86
N THR A 38 20.46 -20.42 -14.98
CA THR A 38 19.31 -20.23 -15.89
C THR A 38 19.02 -21.45 -16.78
N ARG A 39 19.98 -22.34 -16.99
CA ARG A 39 19.79 -23.60 -17.75
C ARG A 39 19.33 -24.79 -16.90
N ASN A 40 19.20 -24.65 -15.59
CA ASN A 40 18.71 -25.74 -14.73
C ASN A 40 17.21 -26.02 -15.01
N ARG A 41 16.79 -27.30 -15.04
CA ARG A 41 15.38 -27.73 -15.21
C ARG A 41 14.44 -27.04 -14.21
N VAL A 42 14.87 -26.82 -12.98
CA VAL A 42 14.08 -26.13 -11.95
C VAL A 42 13.91 -24.64 -12.27
N TRP A 43 14.95 -24.00 -12.81
CA TRP A 43 14.84 -22.61 -13.23
C TRP A 43 13.91 -22.47 -14.44
N GLN A 44 14.05 -23.35 -15.45
CA GLN A 44 13.19 -23.33 -16.62
C GLN A 44 11.73 -23.75 -16.34
N SER A 45 11.47 -24.48 -15.25
CA SER A 45 10.09 -24.79 -14.84
C SER A 45 9.38 -23.57 -14.23
N ILE A 46 10.11 -22.72 -13.51
CA ILE A 46 9.60 -21.49 -12.87
C ILE A 46 9.58 -20.32 -13.87
N PHE A 47 10.65 -20.15 -14.63
CA PHE A 47 10.81 -19.11 -15.66
C PHE A 47 10.91 -19.77 -17.03
N ARG A 48 9.75 -19.98 -17.66
CA ARG A 48 9.62 -20.65 -18.96
C ARG A 48 10.10 -19.82 -20.16
N GLN A 49 10.52 -18.58 -19.95
CA GLN A 49 10.87 -17.62 -20.99
C GLN A 49 12.34 -17.21 -20.87
N GLY A 50 12.99 -16.92 -22.01
CA GLY A 50 14.40 -16.52 -22.08
C GLY A 50 14.68 -15.14 -21.46
N TYR A 51 15.94 -14.68 -21.54
CA TYR A 51 16.33 -13.35 -21.02
C TYR A 51 15.52 -12.24 -21.72
N PRO A 52 15.08 -11.18 -20.98
CA PRO A 52 14.16 -10.17 -21.50
C PRO A 52 14.87 -9.14 -22.41
N ASP A 53 15.28 -9.60 -23.59
CA ASP A 53 16.13 -8.87 -24.54
C ASP A 53 15.33 -7.85 -25.38
N THR A 54 14.06 -8.18 -25.66
CA THR A 54 13.15 -7.39 -26.50
C THR A 54 11.92 -6.95 -25.71
N GLU A 55 11.26 -5.86 -26.12
CA GLU A 55 10.05 -5.35 -25.43
C GLU A 55 8.93 -6.39 -25.37
N GLU A 56 8.78 -7.16 -26.44
CA GLU A 56 7.81 -8.24 -26.52
C GLU A 56 8.13 -9.35 -25.51
N ASN A 57 9.40 -9.77 -25.42
CA ASN A 57 9.81 -10.79 -24.47
C ASN A 57 9.70 -10.30 -23.02
N GLN A 58 10.03 -9.03 -22.75
CA GLN A 58 9.80 -8.38 -21.45
C GLN A 58 8.35 -8.45 -21.00
N SER A 59 7.41 -8.15 -21.92
CA SER A 59 5.99 -8.24 -21.62
C SER A 59 5.55 -9.69 -21.38
N ARG A 60 5.99 -10.64 -22.21
CA ARG A 60 5.67 -12.07 -22.08
C ARG A 60 6.21 -12.68 -20.79
N VAL A 61 7.42 -12.33 -20.38
CA VAL A 61 8.01 -12.76 -19.10
C VAL A 61 7.15 -12.26 -17.93
N ILE A 62 6.75 -10.99 -17.97
CA ILE A 62 5.96 -10.37 -16.88
C ILE A 62 4.53 -10.94 -16.82
N PHE A 63 3.88 -11.19 -17.96
CA PHE A 63 2.51 -11.73 -17.99
C PHE A 63 2.44 -13.22 -17.73
N ASN A 64 3.47 -14.00 -18.10
CA ASN A 64 3.47 -15.45 -17.92
C ASN A 64 4.03 -15.91 -16.56
N SER A 65 4.73 -15.03 -15.83
CA SER A 65 5.20 -15.32 -14.49
C SER A 65 4.20 -14.83 -13.44
N TRP A 66 3.67 -15.77 -12.66
CA TRP A 66 2.77 -15.46 -11.55
C TRP A 66 3.34 -14.43 -10.58
N PHE A 67 4.65 -14.43 -10.31
CA PHE A 67 5.25 -13.42 -9.42
C PHE A 67 5.43 -12.04 -10.07
N LEU A 68 5.78 -12.01 -11.37
CA LEU A 68 6.09 -10.76 -12.05
C LEU A 68 4.83 -10.03 -12.54
N HIS A 69 3.67 -10.68 -12.61
CA HIS A 69 2.42 -10.05 -13.04
C HIS A 69 2.06 -8.81 -12.20
N ILE A 70 2.52 -8.76 -10.95
CA ILE A 70 2.29 -7.66 -10.01
C ILE A 70 3.10 -6.41 -10.43
N HIS A 71 4.28 -6.59 -11.03
CA HIS A 71 5.15 -5.49 -11.42
C HIS A 71 4.81 -4.93 -12.81
N PRO A 72 4.78 -3.60 -12.98
CA PRO A 72 4.56 -2.99 -14.29
C PRO A 72 5.77 -3.19 -15.21
N VAL A 73 5.51 -3.46 -16.49
CA VAL A 73 6.54 -3.64 -17.54
C VAL A 73 7.33 -2.36 -17.79
N LYS A 74 6.63 -1.21 -17.77
CA LYS A 74 7.21 0.11 -17.99
C LYS A 74 6.69 1.07 -16.91
N VAL A 75 7.56 1.94 -16.42
CA VAL A 75 7.20 3.00 -15.48
C VAL A 75 7.75 4.31 -16.01
N LYS A 76 6.91 5.36 -16.02
CA LYS A 76 7.35 6.71 -16.39
C LYS A 76 8.33 7.24 -15.34
N LYS A 77 9.53 7.65 -15.77
CA LYS A 77 10.60 8.12 -14.85
C LYS A 77 10.15 9.30 -14.01
N HIS A 78 9.39 10.23 -14.59
CA HIS A 78 8.89 11.39 -13.86
C HIS A 78 7.88 11.02 -12.76
N SER A 79 7.05 9.99 -12.98
CA SER A 79 6.08 9.53 -11.97
C SER A 79 6.75 8.89 -10.74
N LEU A 80 8.00 8.46 -10.87
CA LEU A 80 8.84 7.96 -9.77
C LEU A 80 9.57 9.07 -9.02
N ASN A 81 9.47 10.33 -9.47
CA ASN A 81 10.09 11.43 -8.76
C ASN A 81 9.43 11.59 -7.39
N ILE A 82 10.23 11.45 -6.33
CA ILE A 82 9.81 11.57 -4.94
C ILE A 82 9.13 12.92 -4.70
N LYS A 83 9.61 13.99 -5.33
CA LYS A 83 9.04 15.35 -5.19
C LYS A 83 7.61 15.46 -5.73
N TYR A 84 7.23 14.62 -6.68
CA TYR A 84 5.90 14.64 -7.29
C TYR A 84 4.93 13.69 -6.56
N THR A 85 5.34 12.43 -6.39
CA THR A 85 4.45 11.39 -5.85
C THR A 85 4.45 11.36 -4.32
N TRP A 86 5.55 11.78 -3.68
CA TRP A 86 5.83 11.65 -2.23
C TRP A 86 5.70 10.22 -1.68
N GLY A 87 5.59 9.21 -2.56
CA GLY A 87 5.33 7.83 -2.17
C GLY A 87 4.00 7.60 -1.44
N LEU A 88 3.12 8.60 -1.32
CA LEU A 88 2.00 8.59 -0.36
C LEU A 88 1.04 7.41 -0.52
N GLY A 89 0.73 7.02 -1.76
CA GLY A 89 -0.12 5.86 -2.04
C GLY A 89 0.53 4.53 -1.63
N VAL A 90 1.84 4.38 -1.87
CA VAL A 90 2.60 3.17 -1.48
C VAL A 90 2.79 3.11 0.03
N ILE A 91 3.11 4.24 0.66
CA ILE A 91 3.21 4.35 2.13
C ILE A 91 1.87 3.97 2.77
N THR A 92 0.76 4.48 2.25
CA THR A 92 -0.59 4.15 2.72
C THR A 92 -0.88 2.65 2.63
N ALA A 93 -0.58 2.03 1.48
CA ALA A 93 -0.80 0.59 1.30
C ALA A 93 0.10 -0.25 2.21
N PHE A 94 1.35 0.18 2.43
CA PHE A 94 2.24 -0.45 3.40
C PHE A 94 1.71 -0.34 4.83
N LEU A 95 1.21 0.83 5.24
CA LEU A 95 0.59 1.03 6.55
C LEU A 95 -0.64 0.14 6.73
N PHE A 96 -1.45 -0.06 5.70
CA PHE A 96 -2.56 -1.01 5.73
C PHE A 96 -2.09 -2.44 6.01
N ILE A 97 -1.00 -2.89 5.37
CA ILE A 97 -0.41 -4.22 5.64
C ILE A 97 0.08 -4.31 7.09
N VAL A 98 0.76 -3.28 7.59
CA VAL A 98 1.20 -3.21 9.00
C VAL A 98 0.01 -3.31 9.95
N LEU A 99 -1.09 -2.62 9.67
CA LEU A 99 -2.32 -2.68 10.45
C LEU A 99 -2.95 -4.07 10.45
N VAL A 100 -3.02 -4.74 9.29
CA VAL A 100 -3.54 -6.11 9.21
C VAL A 100 -2.69 -7.08 10.04
N ILE A 101 -1.37 -7.01 9.93
CA ILE A 101 -0.45 -7.90 10.66
C ILE A 101 -0.54 -7.66 12.18
N THR A 102 -0.42 -6.40 12.60
CA THR A 102 -0.48 -6.05 14.03
C THR A 102 -1.87 -6.28 14.62
N GLY A 103 -2.93 -6.04 13.85
CA GLY A 103 -4.31 -6.32 14.26
C GLY A 103 -4.56 -7.81 14.45
N ALA A 104 -4.15 -8.64 13.48
CA ALA A 104 -4.25 -10.10 13.59
C ALA A 104 -3.48 -10.63 14.81
N TRP A 105 -2.34 -10.04 15.15
CA TRP A 105 -1.60 -10.40 16.36
C TRP A 105 -2.36 -10.02 17.64
N LEU A 106 -2.95 -8.82 17.70
CA LEU A 106 -3.72 -8.35 18.86
C LEU A 106 -4.98 -9.20 19.11
N MET A 107 -5.58 -9.76 18.06
CA MET A 107 -6.76 -10.63 18.16
C MET A 107 -6.53 -11.88 19.01
N PHE A 108 -5.29 -12.37 19.14
CA PHE A 108 -5.01 -13.54 19.99
C PHE A 108 -5.17 -13.25 21.49
N PHE A 109 -5.16 -11.98 21.90
CA PHE A 109 -5.12 -11.56 23.30
C PHE A 109 -6.33 -10.70 23.70
N TYR A 110 -7.29 -10.49 22.80
CA TYR A 110 -8.43 -9.60 23.02
C TYR A 110 -9.74 -10.37 22.95
N VAL A 111 -10.52 -10.32 24.03
CA VAL A 111 -11.87 -10.88 24.09
C VAL A 111 -12.90 -9.75 23.96
N PRO A 112 -13.80 -9.79 22.95
CA PRO A 112 -14.83 -8.77 22.74
C PRO A 112 -16.01 -8.93 23.72
N SER A 113 -15.77 -8.86 25.03
CA SER A 113 -16.78 -8.85 26.10
C SER A 113 -16.68 -7.54 26.90
N VAL A 114 -17.81 -7.01 27.36
CA VAL A 114 -17.83 -5.72 28.08
C VAL A 114 -17.15 -5.80 29.45
N GLU A 115 -17.11 -7.00 30.03
CA GLU A 115 -16.47 -7.29 31.32
C GLU A 115 -14.94 -7.38 31.19
N GLN A 116 -14.44 -7.79 30.03
CA GLN A 116 -13.03 -8.14 29.84
C GLN A 116 -12.26 -7.25 28.85
N ALA A 117 -12.93 -6.60 27.89
CA ALA A 117 -12.26 -5.85 26.82
C ALA A 117 -11.25 -4.81 27.35
N TYR A 118 -11.64 -4.04 28.37
CA TYR A 118 -10.76 -3.03 28.95
C TYR A 118 -9.59 -3.62 29.77
N THR A 119 -9.80 -4.77 30.43
CA THR A 119 -8.75 -5.43 31.21
C THR A 119 -7.75 -6.15 30.31
N ASP A 120 -8.18 -6.76 29.21
CA ASP A 120 -7.30 -7.32 28.17
C ASP A 120 -6.40 -6.24 27.54
N ILE A 121 -6.98 -5.07 27.31
CA ILE A 121 -6.27 -3.90 26.82
C ILE A 121 -5.15 -3.45 27.76
N GLN A 122 -5.37 -3.53 29.07
CA GLN A 122 -4.35 -3.25 30.09
C GLN A 122 -3.34 -4.39 30.19
N SER A 123 -3.77 -5.65 30.08
CA SER A 123 -2.89 -6.82 30.17
C SER A 123 -1.86 -6.87 29.04
N LEU A 124 -2.17 -6.32 27.86
CA LEU A 124 -1.19 -6.10 26.79
C LEU A 124 0.03 -5.29 27.24
N ALA A 125 -0.13 -4.40 28.22
CA ALA A 125 0.97 -3.58 28.72
C ALA A 125 1.86 -4.30 29.75
N THR A 126 1.29 -5.27 30.48
CA THR A 126 1.92 -5.86 31.67
C THR A 126 2.29 -7.33 31.51
N SER A 127 1.49 -8.09 30.75
CA SER A 127 1.46 -9.55 30.81
C SER A 127 1.76 -10.22 29.47
N VAL A 128 1.74 -9.47 28.36
CA VAL A 128 1.98 -10.01 27.02
C VAL A 128 3.31 -9.50 26.46
N THR A 129 4.20 -10.43 26.08
CA THR A 129 5.47 -10.10 25.43
C THR A 129 5.22 -9.35 24.12
N PHE A 130 5.86 -8.19 23.95
CA PHE A 130 5.63 -7.25 22.85
C PHE A 130 4.20 -6.67 22.75
N GLY A 131 3.33 -6.85 23.74
CA GLY A 131 1.94 -6.35 23.71
C GLY A 131 1.86 -4.83 23.57
N THR A 132 2.62 -4.08 24.39
CA THR A 132 2.74 -2.62 24.28
C THR A 132 3.25 -2.19 22.90
N LEU A 133 4.24 -2.90 22.36
CA LEU A 133 4.82 -2.58 21.06
C LEU A 133 3.78 -2.74 19.95
N MET A 134 3.13 -3.90 19.85
CA MET A 134 2.16 -4.20 18.80
C MET A 134 0.96 -3.26 18.87
N ARG A 135 0.44 -2.98 20.07
CA ARG A 135 -0.63 -2.01 20.28
C ARG A 135 -0.22 -0.59 19.85
N THR A 136 0.99 -0.18 20.21
CA THR A 136 1.49 1.17 19.90
C THR A 136 1.75 1.33 18.40
N VAL A 137 2.35 0.32 17.76
CA VAL A 137 2.53 0.30 16.30
C VAL A 137 1.18 0.33 15.60
N HIS A 138 0.19 -0.48 16.03
CA HIS A 138 -1.14 -0.48 15.44
C HIS A 138 -1.80 0.91 15.54
N ARG A 139 -1.74 1.55 16.72
CA ARG A 139 -2.29 2.90 16.93
C ARG A 139 -1.60 3.96 16.06
N TRP A 140 -0.26 3.99 16.05
CA TRP A 140 0.47 4.98 15.25
C TRP A 140 0.34 4.72 13.75
N ALA A 141 0.34 3.47 13.31
CA ALA A 141 0.09 3.11 11.91
C ALA A 141 -1.30 3.57 11.45
N ALA A 142 -2.32 3.46 12.31
CA ALA A 142 -3.68 3.94 12.00
C ALA A 142 -3.70 5.46 11.80
N HIS A 143 -3.10 6.22 12.73
CA HIS A 143 -3.01 7.68 12.61
C HIS A 143 -2.22 8.11 11.38
N LEU A 144 -1.07 7.47 11.13
CA LEU A 144 -0.26 7.74 9.95
C LEU A 144 -1.04 7.41 8.67
N MET A 145 -1.81 6.32 8.63
CA MET A 145 -2.60 5.95 7.46
C MET A 145 -3.67 7.00 7.15
N VAL A 146 -4.38 7.50 8.17
CA VAL A 146 -5.36 8.60 7.99
C VAL A 146 -4.69 9.84 7.40
N VAL A 147 -3.54 10.25 7.95
CA VAL A 147 -2.78 11.41 7.46
C VAL A 147 -2.28 11.17 6.04
N THR A 148 -1.69 10.00 5.73
CA THR A 148 -1.13 9.73 4.42
C THR A 148 -2.20 9.59 3.34
N VAL A 149 -3.36 9.00 3.65
CA VAL A 149 -4.52 8.99 2.74
C VAL A 149 -4.99 10.41 2.46
N PHE A 150 -5.15 11.23 3.50
CA PHE A 150 -5.57 12.63 3.32
C PHE A 150 -4.59 13.40 2.41
N LEU A 151 -3.29 13.32 2.71
CA LEU A 151 -2.25 13.94 1.87
C LEU A 151 -2.22 13.36 0.45
N HIS A 152 -2.47 12.05 0.29
CA HIS A 152 -2.58 11.41 -1.01
C HIS A 152 -3.73 11.99 -1.82
N MET A 153 -4.91 12.16 -1.20
CA MET A 153 -6.09 12.78 -1.82
C MET A 153 -5.79 14.21 -2.24
N CYS A 154 -5.20 15.02 -1.36
CA CYS A 154 -4.78 16.39 -1.68
C CYS A 154 -3.82 16.41 -2.87
N ARG A 155 -2.80 15.55 -2.87
CA ARG A 155 -1.82 15.48 -3.97
C ARG A 155 -2.52 15.16 -5.29
N VAL A 156 -3.38 14.14 -5.33
CA VAL A 156 -4.08 13.74 -6.56
C VAL A 156 -5.00 14.87 -7.05
N PHE A 157 -5.69 15.56 -6.14
CA PHE A 157 -6.52 16.72 -6.46
C PHE A 157 -5.71 17.87 -7.07
N TYR A 158 -4.66 18.33 -6.39
CA TYR A 158 -3.84 19.47 -6.85
C TYR A 158 -3.04 19.17 -8.12
N THR A 159 -2.62 17.92 -8.32
CA THR A 159 -1.94 17.50 -9.55
C THR A 159 -2.89 17.19 -10.71
N GLY A 160 -4.21 17.25 -10.50
CA GLY A 160 -5.22 16.92 -11.53
C GLY A 160 -5.22 15.44 -11.92
N GLY A 161 -4.71 14.55 -11.08
CA GLY A 161 -4.58 13.11 -11.37
C GLY A 161 -5.91 12.34 -11.46
N TYR A 162 -7.02 12.97 -11.08
CA TYR A 162 -8.38 12.42 -11.16
C TYR A 162 -9.06 12.65 -12.52
N LYS A 163 -8.48 13.48 -13.40
CA LYS A 163 -9.05 13.78 -14.72
C LYS A 163 -9.04 12.55 -15.65
N THR A 164 -9.78 12.64 -16.76
CA THR A 164 -9.90 11.58 -17.78
C THR A 164 -8.54 10.98 -18.15
N PRO A 165 -8.40 9.64 -18.18
CA PRO A 165 -9.40 8.57 -18.03
C PRO A 165 -9.50 7.94 -16.61
N ARG A 166 -9.17 8.69 -15.55
CA ARG A 166 -8.94 8.17 -14.18
C ARG A 166 -10.07 8.48 -13.19
N GLU A 167 -11.22 8.95 -13.65
CA GLU A 167 -12.35 9.36 -12.82
C GLU A 167 -12.88 8.19 -11.97
N PHE A 168 -12.97 7.00 -12.56
CA PHE A 168 -13.38 5.80 -11.84
C PHE A 168 -12.42 5.47 -10.68
N ASN A 169 -11.11 5.58 -10.93
CA ASN A 169 -10.11 5.32 -9.89
C ASN A 169 -10.17 6.35 -8.76
N TRP A 170 -10.52 7.60 -9.08
CA TRP A 170 -10.77 8.63 -8.07
C TRP A 170 -11.96 8.29 -7.18
N MET A 171 -13.09 7.82 -7.74
CA MET A 171 -14.24 7.39 -6.95
C MET A 171 -13.89 6.22 -6.03
N VAL A 172 -13.12 5.24 -6.51
CA VAL A 172 -12.58 4.16 -5.66
C VAL A 172 -11.69 4.74 -4.55
N GLY A 173 -10.86 5.74 -4.85
CA GLY A 173 -10.03 6.45 -3.86
C GLY A 173 -10.86 7.15 -2.77
N VAL A 174 -11.97 7.79 -3.14
CA VAL A 174 -12.90 8.41 -2.18
C VAL A 174 -13.54 7.34 -1.28
N MET A 175 -13.97 6.20 -1.85
CA MET A 175 -14.50 5.08 -1.05
C MET A 175 -13.44 4.52 -0.08
N LEU A 176 -12.19 4.37 -0.52
CA LEU A 176 -11.08 3.93 0.32
C LEU A 176 -10.78 4.94 1.45
N TRP A 177 -10.89 6.23 1.19
CA TRP A 177 -10.75 7.26 2.23
C TRP A 177 -11.85 7.16 3.29
N VAL A 178 -13.11 7.01 2.88
CA VAL A 178 -14.23 6.80 3.80
C VAL A 178 -14.03 5.52 4.62
N LEU A 179 -13.61 4.41 3.99
CA LEU A 179 -13.31 3.17 4.71
C LEU A 179 -12.15 3.32 5.70
N THR A 180 -11.14 4.13 5.38
CA THR A 180 -10.03 4.41 6.30
C THR A 180 -10.54 5.10 7.57
N LEU A 181 -11.43 6.08 7.42
CA LEU A 181 -12.06 6.77 8.54
C LEU A 181 -12.96 5.81 9.35
N LEU A 182 -13.74 4.96 8.67
CA LEU A 182 -14.57 3.95 9.33
C LEU A 182 -13.74 2.92 10.10
N LEU A 183 -12.63 2.43 9.54
CA LEU A 183 -11.69 1.55 10.22
C LEU A 183 -11.08 2.23 11.45
N SER A 184 -10.59 3.46 11.30
CA SER A 184 -10.04 4.22 12.42
C SER A 184 -11.07 4.46 13.52
N PHE A 185 -12.32 4.73 13.14
CA PHE A 185 -13.41 4.93 14.09
C PHE A 185 -13.78 3.63 14.81
N THR A 186 -14.07 2.56 14.07
CA THR A 186 -14.46 1.27 14.67
C THR A 186 -13.38 0.66 15.56
N GLY A 187 -12.10 0.85 15.24
CA GLY A 187 -10.97 0.41 16.08
C GLY A 187 -10.83 1.22 17.36
N TYR A 188 -11.18 2.51 17.33
CA TYR A 188 -11.20 3.38 18.50
C TYR A 188 -12.22 2.95 19.56
N LEU A 189 -13.26 2.21 19.16
CA LEU A 189 -14.33 1.74 20.05
C LEU A 189 -13.95 0.50 20.86
N LEU A 190 -12.99 -0.29 20.38
CA LEU A 190 -12.67 -1.61 20.92
C LEU A 190 -12.06 -1.61 22.34
N PRO A 191 -11.31 -0.58 22.77
CA PRO A 191 -10.82 -0.56 24.14
C PRO A 191 -11.90 -0.55 25.23
N TRP A 192 -13.13 -0.19 24.87
CA TRP A 192 -14.28 -0.14 25.77
C TRP A 192 -14.04 0.71 27.03
N ASP A 193 -13.32 1.83 26.87
CA ASP A 193 -13.17 2.85 27.90
C ASP A 193 -14.33 3.87 27.83
N GLN A 194 -14.34 4.82 28.76
CA GLN A 194 -15.43 5.82 28.83
C GLN A 194 -15.55 6.64 27.53
N LEU A 195 -14.42 6.98 26.92
CA LEU A 195 -14.41 7.73 25.66
C LEU A 195 -14.99 6.91 24.51
N ALA A 196 -14.65 5.63 24.40
CA ALA A 196 -15.23 4.71 23.43
C ALA A 196 -16.74 4.57 23.63
N TYR A 197 -17.22 4.37 24.86
CA TYR A 197 -18.64 4.25 25.17
C TYR A 197 -19.42 5.49 24.70
N TRP A 198 -18.95 6.70 25.03
CA TRP A 198 -19.59 7.93 24.59
C TRP A 198 -19.47 8.16 23.08
N ALA A 199 -18.37 7.76 22.45
CA ALA A 199 -18.22 7.81 21.00
C ALA A 199 -19.26 6.92 20.28
N ILE A 200 -19.55 5.72 20.81
CA ILE A 200 -20.63 4.87 20.29
C ILE A 200 -21.98 5.56 20.45
N THR A 201 -22.27 6.07 21.65
CA THR A 201 -23.55 6.74 21.94
C THR A 201 -23.80 7.92 21.00
N VAL A 202 -22.82 8.82 20.86
CA VAL A 202 -22.95 10.00 20.00
C VAL A 202 -23.07 9.61 18.52
N SER A 203 -22.21 8.73 18.03
CA SER A 203 -22.22 8.33 16.61
C SER A 203 -23.52 7.61 16.21
N THR A 204 -24.02 6.72 17.06
CA THR A 204 -25.26 5.98 16.78
C THR A 204 -26.51 6.87 16.91
N ASN A 205 -26.48 7.90 17.77
CA ASN A 205 -27.52 8.92 17.81
C ASN A 205 -27.52 9.81 16.55
N ILE A 206 -26.35 10.17 16.02
CA ILE A 206 -26.25 10.88 14.74
C ILE A 206 -26.88 10.04 13.61
N ILE A 207 -26.58 8.75 13.56
CA ILE A 207 -27.19 7.83 12.60
C ILE A 207 -28.71 7.71 12.83
N GLY A 208 -29.14 7.64 14.09
CA GLY A 208 -30.55 7.62 14.47
C GLY A 208 -31.34 8.84 14.01
N SER A 209 -30.68 9.99 13.85
CA SER A 209 -31.34 11.23 13.40
C SER A 209 -31.70 11.25 11.90
N PHE A 210 -31.22 10.27 11.12
CA PHE A 210 -31.49 10.23 9.68
C PHE A 210 -32.96 9.90 9.40
N PRO A 211 -33.65 10.65 8.52
CA PRO A 211 -35.07 10.40 8.25
C PRO A 211 -35.29 9.02 7.64
N VAL A 212 -36.45 8.42 7.92
CA VAL A 212 -36.95 7.13 7.41
C VAL A 212 -36.19 5.89 7.91
N LEU A 213 -34.86 5.87 7.82
CA LEU A 213 -34.05 4.67 8.10
C LEU A 213 -33.18 4.77 9.35
N GLY A 214 -33.05 5.95 9.97
CA GLY A 214 -32.10 6.20 11.06
C GLY A 214 -32.26 5.26 12.25
N GLU A 215 -33.47 5.13 12.79
CA GLU A 215 -33.73 4.27 13.95
C GLU A 215 -33.45 2.80 13.67
N TRP A 216 -33.85 2.31 12.49
CA TRP A 216 -33.56 0.94 12.06
C TRP A 216 -32.04 0.70 11.93
N MET A 217 -31.31 1.65 11.35
CA MET A 217 -29.84 1.58 11.26
C MET A 217 -29.18 1.59 12.64
N ARG A 218 -29.66 2.44 13.56
CA ARG A 218 -29.17 2.50 14.94
C ARG A 218 -29.34 1.16 15.67
N VAL A 219 -30.53 0.57 15.61
CA VAL A 219 -30.81 -0.73 16.25
C VAL A 219 -29.95 -1.85 15.64
N ILE A 220 -29.68 -1.80 14.34
CA ILE A 220 -28.79 -2.78 13.68
C ILE A 220 -27.32 -2.56 14.05
N LEU A 221 -26.88 -1.33 14.28
CA LEU A 221 -25.50 -1.11 14.73
C LEU A 221 -25.30 -1.53 16.18
N LEU A 222 -26.25 -1.21 17.06
CA LEU A 222 -26.16 -1.50 18.50
C LEU A 222 -26.55 -2.93 18.86
N GLY A 223 -27.47 -3.55 18.12
CA GLY A 223 -28.07 -4.83 18.52
C GLY A 223 -29.05 -4.75 19.68
N GLY A 224 -29.55 -3.55 19.95
CA GLY A 224 -30.53 -3.22 20.97
C GLY A 224 -30.85 -1.73 20.90
N HIS A 225 -31.58 -1.23 21.89
CA HIS A 225 -31.89 0.20 22.00
C HIS A 225 -30.78 1.02 22.70
N GLU A 226 -29.85 0.32 23.36
CA GLU A 226 -28.77 0.89 24.16
C GLU A 226 -27.42 0.28 23.80
N VAL A 227 -26.34 0.96 24.19
CA VAL A 227 -24.97 0.48 24.01
C VAL A 227 -24.69 -0.65 25.01
N GLY A 228 -24.36 -1.83 24.49
CA GLY A 228 -24.11 -3.02 25.31
C GLY A 228 -23.26 -4.08 24.61
N PRO A 229 -23.23 -5.32 25.12
CA PRO A 229 -22.38 -6.40 24.60
C PRO A 229 -22.59 -6.70 23.12
N ALA A 230 -23.84 -6.62 22.64
CA ALA A 230 -24.17 -6.82 21.24
C ALA A 230 -23.54 -5.75 20.32
N ALA A 231 -23.38 -4.52 20.81
CA ALA A 231 -22.74 -3.45 20.05
C ALA A 231 -21.25 -3.72 19.93
N LEU A 232 -20.59 -4.12 21.03
CA LEU A 232 -19.16 -4.41 21.05
C LEU A 232 -18.79 -5.50 20.05
N ILE A 233 -19.49 -6.64 20.08
CA ILE A 233 -19.20 -7.74 19.15
C ILE A 233 -19.41 -7.32 17.69
N ARG A 234 -20.43 -6.51 17.38
CA ARG A 234 -20.69 -6.02 16.02
C ARG A 234 -19.59 -5.07 15.55
N PHE A 235 -19.19 -4.09 16.37
CA PHE A 235 -18.09 -3.19 16.04
C PHE A 235 -16.76 -3.95 15.89
N TYR A 236 -16.52 -4.94 16.75
CA TYR A 236 -15.38 -5.83 16.61
C TYR A 236 -15.40 -6.57 15.27
N THR A 237 -16.48 -7.29 14.94
CA THR A 237 -16.61 -8.02 13.65
C THR A 237 -16.48 -7.09 12.44
N MET A 238 -17.06 -5.89 12.50
CA MET A 238 -16.90 -4.90 11.45
C MET A 238 -15.44 -4.47 11.30
N HIS A 239 -14.74 -4.20 12.41
CA HIS A 239 -13.37 -3.71 12.40
C HIS A 239 -12.34 -4.75 11.94
N ILE A 240 -12.50 -6.02 12.33
CA ILE A 240 -11.48 -7.05 12.06
C ILE A 240 -11.71 -7.83 10.75
N ALA A 241 -12.96 -7.93 10.29
CA ALA A 241 -13.30 -8.81 9.17
C ALA A 241 -13.93 -8.04 8.01
N ILE A 242 -15.07 -7.39 8.25
CA ILE A 242 -15.89 -6.82 7.17
C ILE A 242 -15.17 -5.63 6.51
N LEU A 243 -14.76 -4.64 7.30
CA LEU A 243 -14.14 -3.42 6.79
C LEU A 243 -12.73 -3.68 6.21
N PRO A 244 -11.83 -4.45 6.84
CA PRO A 244 -10.54 -4.78 6.24
C PRO A 244 -10.67 -5.62 4.97
N GLY A 245 -11.63 -6.56 4.93
CA GLY A 245 -11.92 -7.35 3.73
C GLY A 245 -12.36 -6.48 2.55
N LEU A 246 -13.31 -5.58 2.79
CA LEU A 246 -13.76 -4.61 1.78
C LEU A 246 -12.64 -3.66 1.35
N MET A 247 -11.83 -3.17 2.30
CA MET A 247 -10.64 -2.35 2.03
C MET A 247 -9.66 -3.10 1.12
N ALA A 248 -9.33 -4.36 1.42
CA ALA A 248 -8.41 -5.16 0.62
C ALA A 248 -8.89 -5.35 -0.82
N ILE A 249 -10.19 -5.63 -1.02
CA ILE A 249 -10.80 -5.74 -2.35
C ILE A 249 -10.67 -4.42 -3.11
N LEU A 250 -11.05 -3.30 -2.50
CA LEU A 250 -11.00 -2.00 -3.16
C LEU A 250 -9.56 -1.53 -3.42
N VAL A 251 -8.60 -1.82 -2.55
CA VAL A 251 -7.16 -1.57 -2.80
C VAL A 251 -6.71 -2.37 -4.03
N GLY A 252 -7.13 -3.63 -4.14
CA GLY A 252 -6.87 -4.46 -5.33
C GLY A 252 -7.44 -3.85 -6.61
N VAL A 253 -8.70 -3.42 -6.60
CA VAL A 253 -9.36 -2.71 -7.72
C VAL A 253 -8.63 -1.41 -8.05
N HIS A 254 -8.23 -0.64 -7.04
CA HIS A 254 -7.54 0.64 -7.19
C HIS A 254 -6.18 0.46 -7.88
N PHE A 255 -5.37 -0.50 -7.44
CA PHE A 255 -4.08 -0.81 -8.08
C PHE A 255 -4.25 -1.40 -9.48
N TRP A 256 -5.21 -2.29 -9.68
CA TRP A 256 -5.53 -2.82 -11.00
C TRP A 256 -5.88 -1.69 -11.97
N ARG A 257 -6.70 -0.73 -11.55
CA ARG A 257 -7.10 0.40 -12.39
C ARG A 257 -5.94 1.34 -12.69
N ILE A 258 -5.08 1.63 -11.71
CA ILE A 258 -3.84 2.39 -11.95
C ILE A 258 -2.99 1.73 -13.04
N ARG A 259 -2.87 0.39 -13.03
CA ARG A 259 -2.12 -0.35 -14.06
C ARG A 259 -2.80 -0.25 -15.43
N LYS A 260 -4.12 -0.34 -15.49
CA LYS A 260 -4.88 -0.24 -16.75
C LYS A 260 -4.86 1.16 -17.36
N ASP A 261 -4.81 2.21 -16.54
CA ASP A 261 -4.80 3.61 -16.99
C ASP A 261 -3.39 4.13 -17.34
N GLY A 262 -2.42 3.24 -17.59
CA GLY A 262 -1.06 3.61 -18.01
C GLY A 262 -0.10 3.94 -16.86
N GLY A 263 -0.36 3.45 -15.65
CA GLY A 263 0.50 3.60 -14.49
C GLY A 263 0.21 4.85 -13.66
N LEU A 264 1.18 5.30 -12.86
CA LEU A 264 1.05 6.48 -12.02
C LEU A 264 0.81 7.75 -12.84
N SER A 265 0.07 8.72 -12.27
CA SER A 265 -0.14 10.02 -12.91
C SER A 265 1.21 10.72 -13.18
N SER A 266 1.26 11.55 -14.21
CA SER A 266 2.40 12.40 -14.58
C SER A 266 1.91 13.80 -14.94
N SER A 267 2.76 14.80 -14.77
CA SER A 267 2.45 16.18 -15.21
C SER A 267 2.36 16.27 -16.74
N LEU A 268 1.56 17.23 -17.26
CA LEU A 268 1.40 17.44 -18.70
C LEU A 268 2.73 17.77 -19.39
N GLU A 269 3.58 18.57 -18.74
CA GLU A 269 4.93 18.91 -19.22
C GLU A 269 5.84 17.68 -19.26
N ALA A 270 5.76 16.78 -18.27
CA ALA A 270 6.53 15.53 -18.30
C ALA A 270 6.08 14.56 -19.40
N ASN A 271 4.78 14.51 -19.72
CA ASN A 271 4.30 13.73 -20.87
C ASN A 271 4.87 14.28 -22.19
N LYS A 272 5.01 15.60 -22.35
CA LYS A 272 5.67 16.18 -23.52
C LYS A 272 7.15 15.81 -23.61
N ILE A 273 7.86 15.65 -22.49
CA ILE A 273 9.28 15.26 -22.51
C ILE A 273 9.44 13.76 -22.82
N ASP A 274 8.61 12.91 -22.22
CA ASP A 274 8.66 11.46 -22.44
C ASP A 274 8.22 11.06 -23.86
N TYR A 275 7.34 11.85 -24.51
CA TYR A 275 6.85 11.59 -25.88
C TYR A 275 7.37 12.56 -26.95
N GLY A 276 8.00 13.68 -26.57
CA GLY A 276 8.49 14.74 -27.46
C GLY A 276 9.78 14.43 -28.21
N GLY A 277 10.29 13.20 -28.09
CA GLY A 277 11.31 12.64 -28.99
C GLY A 277 10.74 11.75 -30.10
N SER A 278 9.43 11.48 -30.11
CA SER A 278 8.79 10.56 -31.06
C SER A 278 7.60 11.23 -31.74
N THR A 279 7.87 12.28 -32.52
CA THR A 279 7.02 12.59 -33.68
C THR A 279 7.55 11.80 -34.88
N ARG A 280 7.05 10.58 -35.06
CA ARG A 280 6.92 9.88 -36.36
C ARG A 280 5.73 8.95 -36.30
#